data_AF-A0A0T5NQI8-F1
#
_entry.id   AF-A0A0T5NQI8-F1
#
_cell.length_a   1.000
_cell.length_b   1.000
_cell.length_c   1.000
_cell.angle_alpha   90.00
_cell.angle_beta   90.00
_cell.angle_gamma   90.00
#
_symmetry.space_group_name_H-M   'P 1'
#
loop_
_entity.id
_entity.type
_entity.pdbx_description
1 polymer ?
#
loop_
_entity_poly.entity_id
_entity_poly.type
_entity_poly.pdbx_seq_one_letter_code
_entity_poly.pdbx_strand_id
1 'polypeptide(L)'
;MKALLSNYEVVHFKRIGLRYVNIIDRDELGLKDETWSNLLRTRALGLLADQDIPINDVTEQATTTVIKLNEGKVAVRTGLSFVNNEEKPQFIVDSDFFFEEQVEGAEDAIRILGSYNRAAGNVFRWFITDRLHNHLEPTDP
;
A
#
# COMPACT_ATOMS: atom_id res chain seq x y z
N MET A 1 -6.52 -19.23 -8.03
CA MET A 1 -7.28 -20.14 -7.13
C MET A 1 -7.73 -21.42 -7.82
N LYS A 2 -8.41 -21.38 -8.99
CA LYS A 2 -8.91 -22.62 -9.66
C LYS A 2 -7.85 -23.70 -9.90
N ALA A 3 -6.66 -23.33 -10.35
CA ALA A 3 -5.54 -24.27 -10.55
C ALA A 3 -4.97 -24.87 -9.25
N LEU A 4 -5.13 -24.17 -8.11
CA LEU A 4 -4.73 -24.68 -6.79
C LEU A 4 -5.74 -25.73 -6.32
N LEU A 5 -7.03 -25.39 -6.38
CA LEU A 5 -8.13 -26.26 -5.93
C LEU A 5 -8.30 -27.52 -6.79
N SER A 6 -7.90 -27.47 -8.06
CA SER A 6 -7.91 -28.65 -8.93
C SER A 6 -6.85 -29.69 -8.55
N ASN A 7 -5.86 -29.33 -7.74
CA ASN A 7 -4.74 -30.19 -7.36
C ASN A 7 -4.65 -30.46 -5.84
N TYR A 8 -5.35 -29.67 -5.02
CA TYR A 8 -5.30 -29.76 -3.56
C TYR A 8 -6.69 -29.66 -2.94
N GLU A 9 -7.04 -30.63 -2.10
CA GLU A 9 -8.25 -30.61 -1.28
C GLU A 9 -7.99 -29.75 -0.02
N VAL A 10 -8.13 -28.42 -0.17
CA VAL A 10 -7.95 -27.49 0.94
C VAL A 10 -9.23 -27.41 1.75
N VAL A 11 -9.26 -28.11 2.88
CA VAL A 11 -10.42 -28.17 3.77
C VAL A 11 -10.68 -26.81 4.43
N HIS A 12 -9.64 -26.14 4.92
CA HIS A 12 -9.74 -24.81 5.54
C HIS A 12 -8.43 -24.02 5.41
N PHE A 13 -8.53 -22.69 5.46
CA PHE A 13 -7.39 -21.79 5.52
C PHE A 13 -7.23 -21.24 6.94
N LYS A 14 -5.98 -21.19 7.45
CA LYS A 14 -5.66 -20.62 8.77
C LYS A 14 -5.40 -19.12 8.75
N ARG A 15 -4.99 -18.60 7.60
CA ARG A 15 -4.77 -17.18 7.36
C ARG A 15 -4.98 -16.90 5.89
N ILE A 16 -5.61 -15.78 5.61
CA ILE A 16 -5.76 -15.22 4.28
C ILE A 16 -5.11 -13.86 4.28
N GLY A 17 -4.34 -13.55 3.25
CA GLY A 17 -3.72 -12.25 3.13
C GLY A 17 -3.60 -11.79 1.68
N LEU A 18 -3.61 -10.47 1.51
CA LEU A 18 -3.39 -9.80 0.25
C LEU A 18 -2.54 -8.56 0.51
N ARG A 19 -1.42 -8.44 -0.20
CA ARG A 19 -0.46 -7.35 -0.02
C ARG A 19 -0.29 -6.55 -1.31
N TYR A 20 -0.40 -5.24 -1.19
CA TYR A 20 -0.07 -4.28 -2.26
C TYR A 20 1.08 -3.41 -1.82
N VAL A 21 2.13 -3.35 -2.62
CA VAL A 21 3.27 -2.47 -2.38
C VAL A 21 3.32 -1.47 -3.53
N ASN A 22 3.00 -0.22 -3.23
CA ASN A 22 3.10 0.87 -4.18
C ASN A 22 4.40 1.61 -3.91
N ILE A 23 5.25 1.73 -4.91
CA ILE A 23 6.49 2.50 -4.86
C ILE A 23 6.28 3.70 -5.77
N ILE A 24 6.44 4.90 -5.22
CA ILE A 24 6.34 6.16 -5.95
C ILE A 24 7.76 6.63 -6.19
N ASP A 25 8.19 6.51 -7.44
CA ASP A 25 9.43 7.06 -7.94
C ASP A 25 9.10 8.33 -8.74
N ARG A 26 9.58 9.49 -8.28
CA ARG A 26 9.31 10.78 -8.94
C ARG A 26 9.98 10.87 -10.29
N ASP A 27 11.13 10.23 -10.49
CA ASP A 27 11.87 10.32 -11.74
C ASP A 27 11.23 9.46 -12.81
N GLU A 28 10.86 8.22 -12.49
CA GLU A 28 10.14 7.34 -13.42
C GLU A 28 8.78 7.91 -13.82
N LEU A 29 8.12 8.64 -12.92
CA LEU A 29 6.86 9.31 -13.19
C LEU A 29 7.01 10.66 -13.92
N GLY A 30 8.23 11.17 -14.15
CA GLY A 30 8.45 12.48 -14.75
C GLY A 30 8.06 13.66 -13.84
N LEU A 31 8.09 13.46 -12.52
CA LEU A 31 7.67 14.39 -11.46
C LEU A 31 8.86 14.81 -10.57
N LYS A 32 10.10 14.75 -11.06
CA LYS A 32 11.32 15.08 -10.30
C LYS A 32 11.31 16.47 -9.64
N ASP A 33 10.63 17.43 -10.28
CA ASP A 33 10.55 18.82 -9.83
C ASP A 33 9.42 19.04 -8.78
N GLU A 34 8.61 18.01 -8.50
CA GLU A 34 7.57 18.05 -7.49
C GLU A 34 8.10 17.74 -6.10
N THR A 35 7.59 18.44 -5.09
CA THR A 35 7.83 18.09 -3.69
C THR A 35 6.98 16.90 -3.29
N TRP A 36 7.42 16.15 -2.27
CA TRP A 36 6.61 15.07 -1.71
C TRP A 36 5.24 15.56 -1.22
N SER A 37 5.16 16.74 -0.60
CA SER A 37 3.91 17.34 -0.14
C SER A 37 2.93 17.71 -1.26
N ASN A 38 3.42 17.88 -2.51
CA ASN A 38 2.55 18.05 -3.68
C ASN A 38 1.93 16.72 -4.15
N LEU A 39 2.58 15.59 -3.87
CA LEU A 39 2.20 14.26 -4.38
C LEU A 39 1.51 13.40 -3.31
N LEU A 40 1.88 13.60 -2.05
CA LEU A 40 1.47 12.82 -0.89
C LEU A 40 0.81 13.72 0.13
N ARG A 41 -0.25 13.22 0.75
CA ARG A 41 -0.95 13.92 1.84
C ARG A 41 -0.11 13.85 3.12
N THR A 42 -0.26 14.83 4.00
CA THR A 42 0.42 14.90 5.32
C THR A 42 0.35 13.61 6.12
N ARG A 43 -0.78 12.88 6.04
CA ARG A 43 -0.97 11.60 6.73
C ARG A 43 -0.08 10.46 6.24
N ALA A 44 0.44 10.55 5.01
CA ALA A 44 1.45 9.63 4.49
C ALA A 44 2.84 10.04 5.00
N LEU A 45 3.13 11.33 4.91
CA LEU A 45 4.46 11.91 5.13
C LEU A 45 4.86 11.97 6.62
N GLY A 46 3.89 12.12 7.53
CA GLY A 46 4.18 12.33 8.94
C GLY A 46 5.08 13.55 9.12
N LEU A 47 6.25 13.35 9.74
CA LEU A 47 7.24 14.41 9.94
C LEU A 47 7.80 14.99 8.64
N LEU A 48 7.81 14.23 7.54
CA LEU A 48 8.32 14.71 6.25
C LEU A 48 7.44 15.79 5.59
N ALA A 49 6.26 16.05 6.17
CA ALA A 49 5.42 17.15 5.72
C ALA A 49 5.90 18.51 6.26
N ASP A 50 6.76 18.50 7.29
CA ASP A 50 7.30 19.72 7.88
C ASP A 50 8.44 20.29 7.02
N GLN A 51 8.37 21.59 6.72
CA GLN A 51 9.36 22.26 5.87
C GLN A 51 10.70 22.47 6.59
N ASP A 52 10.69 22.41 7.93
CA ASP A 52 11.90 22.54 8.75
C ASP A 52 12.73 21.24 8.78
N ILE A 53 12.25 20.17 8.13
CA ILE A 53 12.94 18.87 8.02
C ILE A 53 13.31 18.64 6.54
N PRO A 54 14.54 18.99 6.11
CA PRO A 54 14.98 18.75 4.74
C PRO A 54 15.01 17.25 4.44
N ILE A 55 14.30 16.83 3.39
CA ILE A 55 14.19 15.41 3.01
C ILE A 55 15.55 14.75 2.76
N ASN A 56 16.53 15.51 2.27
CA ASN A 56 17.88 15.03 1.99
C ASN A 56 18.70 14.78 3.26
N ASP A 57 18.29 15.35 4.40
CA ASP A 57 18.92 15.13 5.70
C ASP A 57 18.25 13.96 6.45
N VAL A 58 17.13 13.44 5.94
CA VAL A 58 16.42 12.31 6.53
C VAL A 58 17.05 11.00 6.08
N THR A 59 17.59 10.25 7.04
CA THR A 59 18.20 8.94 6.79
C THR A 59 17.18 7.80 6.78
N GLU A 60 16.09 7.92 7.55
CA GLU A 60 15.03 6.92 7.64
C GLU A 60 13.72 7.56 8.09
N GLN A 61 12.61 7.18 7.45
CA GLN A 61 11.27 7.42 7.97
C GLN A 61 10.37 6.26 7.58
N ALA A 62 9.76 5.63 8.58
CA ALA A 62 8.77 4.60 8.39
C ALA A 62 7.67 4.72 9.45
N THR A 63 6.42 4.50 9.05
CA THR A 63 5.26 4.49 9.93
C THR A 63 4.44 3.25 9.63
N THR A 64 4.07 2.50 10.67
CA THR A 64 3.18 1.35 10.57
C THR A 64 1.92 1.61 11.39
N THR A 65 0.75 1.35 10.80
CA THR A 65 -0.53 1.38 11.51
C THR A 65 -1.33 0.13 11.16
N VAL A 66 -1.82 -0.56 12.19
CA VAL A 66 -2.72 -1.71 12.01
C VAL A 66 -4.14 -1.28 12.31
N ILE A 67 -5.02 -1.38 11.31
CA ILE A 67 -6.41 -0.95 11.37
C ILE A 67 -7.31 -2.18 11.32
N LYS A 68 -8.25 -2.27 12.26
CA LYS A 68 -9.30 -3.29 12.23
C LYS A 68 -10.30 -2.98 11.12
N LEU A 69 -10.62 -3.99 10.32
CA LEU A 69 -11.67 -3.94 9.30
C LEU A 69 -12.89 -4.74 9.77
N ASN A 70 -13.98 -4.68 9.01
CA ASN A 70 -15.14 -5.55 9.26
C ASN A 70 -14.74 -7.02 9.17
N GLU A 71 -13.87 -7.36 8.21
CA GLU A 71 -13.29 -8.69 8.05
C GLU A 71 -11.77 -8.58 8.10
N GLY A 72 -11.18 -8.87 9.26
CA GLY A 72 -9.72 -8.90 9.46
C GLY A 72 -9.10 -7.54 9.76
N LYS A 73 -7.89 -7.34 9.28
CA LYS A 73 -7.05 -6.16 9.57
C LYS A 73 -6.30 -5.73 8.32
N VAL A 74 -5.82 -4.49 8.31
CA VAL A 74 -4.80 -4.02 7.37
C VAL A 74 -3.64 -3.42 8.15
N ALA A 75 -2.43 -3.89 7.88
CA ALA A 75 -1.21 -3.21 8.27
C ALA A 75 -0.78 -2.31 7.12
N VAL A 76 -0.89 -1.00 7.32
CA VAL A 76 -0.42 0.00 6.37
C VAL A 76 0.95 0.48 6.84
N ARG A 77 1.93 0.40 5.95
CA ARG A 77 3.26 0.95 6.14
C ARG A 77 3.52 2.04 5.11
N THR A 78 3.96 3.20 5.58
CA THR A 78 4.39 4.30 4.73
C THR A 78 5.79 4.71 5.11
N GLY A 79 6.59 5.16 4.15
CA GLY A 79 7.97 5.50 4.44
C GLY A 79 8.78 5.87 3.23
N LEU A 80 9.95 6.45 3.48
CA LEU A 80 10.98 6.58 2.47
C LEU A 80 11.68 5.25 2.25
N SER A 81 12.02 4.98 1.00
CA SER A 81 12.88 3.88 0.62
C SER A 81 13.98 4.39 -0.28
N PHE A 82 15.17 3.86 -0.04
CA PHE A 82 16.36 4.11 -0.85
C PHE A 82 16.71 2.79 -1.54
N VAL A 83 15.80 2.31 -2.39
CA VAL A 83 16.02 1.06 -3.14
C VAL A 83 17.20 1.27 -4.08
N ASN A 84 18.06 0.26 -4.22
CA ASN A 84 19.23 0.25 -5.11
C ASN A 84 20.34 1.28 -4.81
N ASN A 85 20.40 1.82 -3.58
CA ASN A 85 21.50 2.69 -3.16
C ASN A 85 21.59 4.00 -3.98
N GLU A 86 20.49 4.42 -4.60
CA GLU A 86 20.40 5.69 -5.30
C GLU A 86 20.19 6.81 -4.27
N GLU A 87 20.88 7.94 -4.45
CA GLU A 87 20.70 9.18 -3.68
C GLU A 87 19.28 9.78 -3.79
N LYS A 88 18.36 9.08 -4.45
CA LYS A 88 17.01 9.53 -4.77
C LYS A 88 16.02 8.80 -3.88
N PRO A 89 15.36 9.51 -2.94
CA PRO A 89 14.32 8.89 -2.14
C PRO A 89 13.16 8.46 -3.03
N GLN A 90 12.64 7.26 -2.79
CA GLN A 90 11.33 6.79 -3.25
C GLN A 90 10.38 6.76 -2.05
N PHE A 91 9.07 6.81 -2.29
CA PHE A 91 8.08 6.70 -1.22
C PHE A 91 7.25 5.42 -1.36
N ILE A 92 7.13 4.66 -0.27
CA ILE A 92 6.40 3.39 -0.26
C ILE A 92 5.06 3.56 0.46
N VAL A 93 4.02 2.97 -0.12
CA VAL A 93 2.75 2.67 0.54
C VAL A 93 2.51 1.17 0.43
N ASP A 94 2.80 0.45 1.51
CA ASP A 94 2.64 -1.00 1.65
C ASP A 94 1.38 -1.30 2.47
N SER A 95 0.40 -1.95 1.86
CA SER A 95 -0.85 -2.35 2.49
C SER A 95 -0.94 -3.87 2.54
N ASP A 96 -0.78 -4.43 3.73
CA ASP A 96 -0.90 -5.87 4.02
C ASP A 96 -2.24 -6.14 4.70
N PHE A 97 -3.21 -6.62 3.92
CA PHE A 97 -4.52 -7.04 4.42
C PHE A 97 -4.45 -8.48 4.85
N PHE A 98 -5.04 -8.80 6.01
CA PHE A 98 -5.02 -10.16 6.51
C PHE A 98 -6.20 -10.50 7.42
N PHE A 99 -6.61 -11.76 7.34
CA PHE A 99 -7.61 -12.42 8.17
C PHE A 99 -6.95 -13.63 8.83
N GLU A 100 -6.97 -13.72 10.15
CA GLU A 100 -6.24 -14.75 10.94
C GLU A 100 -7.16 -15.80 11.56
N GLU A 101 -8.45 -15.73 11.27
CA GLU A 101 -9.41 -16.76 11.71
C GLU A 101 -9.53 -17.85 10.63
N GLN A 102 -10.03 -19.01 11.04
CA GLN A 102 -10.24 -20.13 10.14
C GLN A 102 -11.30 -19.76 9.08
N VAL A 103 -10.98 -20.00 7.82
CA VAL A 103 -11.89 -19.79 6.69
C VAL A 103 -12.20 -21.13 6.05
N GLU A 104 -13.49 -21.46 6.00
CA GLU A 104 -14.00 -22.69 5.43
C GLU A 104 -14.06 -22.57 3.91
N GLY A 105 -13.33 -23.46 3.22
CA GLY A 105 -13.37 -23.53 1.77
C GLY A 105 -12.82 -22.28 1.04
N ALA A 106 -12.79 -22.39 -0.28
CA ALA A 106 -12.13 -21.41 -1.14
C ALA A 106 -13.01 -20.24 -1.56
N GLU A 107 -14.34 -20.39 -1.51
CA GLU A 107 -15.27 -19.34 -1.89
C GLU A 107 -15.20 -18.15 -0.92
N ASP A 108 -15.24 -18.42 0.38
CA ASP A 108 -15.07 -17.39 1.41
C ASP A 108 -13.68 -16.75 1.33
N ALA A 109 -12.65 -17.54 1.04
CA ALA A 109 -11.31 -17.02 0.83
C ALA A 109 -11.24 -16.02 -0.34
N ILE A 110 -11.84 -16.36 -1.48
CA ILE A 110 -11.90 -15.49 -2.66
C ILE A 110 -12.73 -14.23 -2.34
N ARG A 111 -13.84 -14.36 -1.62
CA ARG A 111 -14.69 -13.24 -1.22
C ARG A 111 -13.93 -12.23 -0.35
N ILE A 112 -13.20 -12.72 0.66
CA ILE A 112 -12.36 -11.89 1.53
C ILE A 112 -11.26 -11.20 0.72
N LEU A 113 -10.53 -11.93 -0.13
CA LEU A 113 -9.50 -11.34 -1.00
C LEU A 113 -10.08 -10.28 -1.95
N GLY A 114 -11.29 -10.50 -2.46
CA GLY A 114 -11.98 -9.52 -3.30
C GLY A 114 -12.35 -8.24 -2.55
N SER A 115 -12.70 -8.33 -1.26
CA SER A 115 -12.94 -7.15 -0.43
C SER A 115 -11.65 -6.38 -0.17
N TYR A 116 -10.54 -7.09 0.07
CA TYR A 116 -9.21 -6.49 0.24
C TYR A 116 -8.70 -5.81 -1.03
N ASN A 117 -8.88 -6.41 -2.20
CA ASN A 117 -8.51 -5.79 -3.49
C ASN A 117 -9.21 -4.43 -3.67
N ARG A 118 -10.51 -4.34 -3.39
CA ARG A 118 -11.24 -3.07 -3.46
C ARG A 118 -10.74 -2.07 -2.42
N ALA A 119 -10.49 -2.53 -1.20
CA ALA A 119 -9.99 -1.68 -0.12
C ALA A 119 -8.57 -1.14 -0.41
N ALA A 120 -7.71 -1.92 -1.07
CA ALA A 120 -6.34 -1.51 -1.39
C ALA A 120 -6.28 -0.25 -2.27
N GLY A 121 -7.14 -0.15 -3.28
CA GLY A 121 -7.27 1.05 -4.10
C GLY A 121 -7.64 2.29 -3.27
N ASN A 122 -8.58 2.13 -2.34
CA ASN A 122 -8.98 3.21 -1.42
C ASN A 122 -7.85 3.62 -0.48
N VAL A 123 -7.08 2.66 0.04
CA VAL A 123 -5.93 2.94 0.92
C VAL A 123 -4.87 3.74 0.17
N PHE A 124 -4.46 3.31 -1.02
CA PHE A 124 -3.48 4.06 -1.81
C PHE A 124 -3.99 5.47 -2.14
N ARG A 125 -5.25 5.58 -2.60
CA ARG A 125 -5.89 6.87 -2.89
C ARG A 125 -5.92 7.80 -1.67
N TRP A 126 -6.06 7.24 -0.48
CA TRP A 126 -6.11 7.99 0.77
C TRP A 126 -4.79 8.69 1.12
N PHE A 127 -3.66 8.16 0.65
CA PHE A 127 -2.32 8.71 0.91
C PHE A 127 -1.83 9.68 -0.15
N ILE A 128 -2.31 9.58 -1.39
CA ILE A 128 -1.88 10.45 -2.49
C ILE A 128 -2.76 11.71 -2.62
N THR A 129 -2.17 12.79 -3.12
CA THR A 129 -2.91 14.01 -3.48
C THR A 129 -3.68 13.81 -4.79
N ASP A 130 -4.55 14.75 -5.11
CA ASP A 130 -5.28 14.73 -6.37
C ASP A 130 -4.34 14.99 -7.56
N ARG A 131 -3.22 15.69 -7.34
CA ARG A 131 -2.17 15.88 -8.36
C ARG A 131 -1.58 14.55 -8.79
N LEU A 132 -1.07 13.76 -7.84
CA LEU A 132 -0.51 12.45 -8.16
C LEU A 132 -1.59 11.51 -8.69
N HIS A 133 -2.78 11.51 -8.10
CA HIS A 133 -3.88 10.68 -8.57
C HIS A 133 -4.23 10.94 -10.04
N ASN A 134 -4.37 12.21 -10.44
CA ASN A 134 -4.70 12.57 -11.82
C ASN A 134 -3.55 12.24 -12.78
N HIS A 135 -2.30 12.43 -12.34
CA HIS A 135 -1.11 12.09 -13.13
C HIS A 135 -0.99 10.59 -13.43
N LEU A 136 -1.49 9.73 -12.54
CA LEU A 136 -1.49 8.27 -12.73
C LEU A 136 -2.58 7.79 -13.70
N GLU A 137 -3.43 8.68 -14.20
CA GLU A 137 -4.50 8.37 -15.17
C GLU A 137 -5.30 7.10 -14.81
N PRO A 138 -5.89 7.05 -13.60
CA PRO A 138 -6.62 5.88 -13.14
C PRO A 138 -7.80 5.62 -14.08
N THR A 139 -7.94 4.37 -14.50
CA THR A 139 -9.15 3.90 -15.20
C THR A 139 -10.19 3.51 -14.16
N ASP A 140 -11.47 3.82 -14.44
CA ASP A 140 -12.56 3.33 -13.58
C ASP A 140 -12.53 1.80 -13.55
N PRO A 141 -12.74 1.18 -12.37
CA PRO A 141 -12.70 -0.27 -12.19
C PRO A 141 -13.83 -1.03 -12.88
#